data_AF-A0A2E6MQK8-F1
#
_entry.id   AF-A0A2E6MQK8-F1
#
_cell.length_a   1.000
_cell.length_b   1.000
_cell.length_c   1.000
_cell.angle_alpha   90.00
_cell.angle_beta   90.00
_cell.angle_gamma   90.00
#
_symmetry.space_group_name_H-M   'P 1'
#
loop_
_entity.id
_entity.type
_entity.pdbx_description
1 polymer ?
#
loop_
_entity_poly.entity_id
_entity_poly.type
_entity_poly.pdbx_seq_one_letter_code
_entity_poly.pdbx_strand_id
1 'polypeptide(L)' 'MILRELFYFDKESLEPIEDKSYDASMDDSIMKKSDTRKTRLSLRQINKARLASELHKEEQEKDLDFVRQMYGIAANTAEV' A
#
# COMPACT_ATOMS: atom_id res chain seq x y z
N MET A 1 21.13 7.82 17.61
CA MET A 1 21.83 7.58 16.32
C MET A 1 20.75 7.12 15.35
N ILE A 2 20.43 7.95 14.35
CA ILE A 2 19.29 7.77 13.44
C ILE A 2 19.80 7.23 12.10
N LEU A 3 19.20 6.13 11.63
CA LEU A 3 19.64 5.33 10.49
C LEU A 3 19.12 5.92 9.16
N ARG A 4 20.02 6.30 8.24
CA ARG A 4 19.73 6.90 6.91
C ARG A 4 19.51 5.83 5.83
N GLU A 5 18.61 4.88 6.05
CA GLU A 5 18.41 3.73 5.14
C GLU A 5 16.95 3.54 4.64
N LEU A 6 16.11 4.58 4.70
CA LEU A 6 14.69 4.49 4.31
C LEU A 6 14.23 5.51 3.24
N PHE A 7 15.14 6.26 2.61
CA PHE A 7 14.75 7.20 1.56
C PHE A 7 15.01 6.59 0.18
N TYR A 8 13.94 6.11 -0.46
CA TYR A 8 13.92 5.90 -1.91
C TYR A 8 13.75 7.27 -2.58
N PHE A 9 14.75 7.67 -3.35
CA PHE A 9 14.67 8.88 -4.17
C PHE A 9 14.00 8.50 -5.49
N ASP A 10 12.85 9.13 -5.75
CA ASP A 10 12.22 9.06 -7.07
C ASP A 10 13.11 9.78 -8.10
N LYS A 11 13.25 9.20 -9.29
CA LYS A 11 14.16 9.69 -10.34
C LYS A 11 13.71 11.03 -10.93
N GLU A 12 12.45 11.41 -10.71
CA GLU A 12 11.87 12.65 -11.22
C GLU A 12 11.67 13.72 -10.13
N SER A 13 11.20 13.36 -8.94
CA SER A 13 10.76 14.34 -7.93
C SER A 13 11.80 14.74 -6.88
N LEU A 14 12.91 14.00 -6.68
CA LEU A 14 13.86 14.19 -5.56
C LEU A 14 13.24 14.13 -4.14
N GLU A 15 11.92 14.00 -4.03
CA GLU A 15 11.19 13.80 -2.79
C GLU A 15 11.25 12.32 -2.36
N PRO A 16 11.40 12.04 -1.06
CA PRO A 16 11.34 10.68 -0.56
C PRO A 16 9.90 10.17 -0.65
N ILE A 17 9.65 9.24 -1.56
CA ILE A 17 8.35 8.58 -1.69
C ILE A 17 8.44 7.23 -0.96
N GLU A 18 7.50 6.97 -0.04
CA GLU A 18 7.34 5.62 0.53
C GLU A 18 6.64 4.72 -0.50
N ASP A 19 7.37 3.73 -1.01
CA ASP A 19 6.78 2.67 -1.83
C ASP A 19 5.95 1.74 -0.94
N LYS A 20 4.62 1.84 -1.08
CA LYS A 20 3.64 1.02 -0.35
C LYS A 20 3.34 -0.32 -1.06
N SER A 21 3.98 -0.59 -2.20
CA SER A 21 3.67 -1.72 -3.08
C SER A 21 4.05 -3.08 -2.49
N TYR A 22 3.50 -4.15 -3.09
CA TYR A 22 3.85 -5.51 -2.74
C TYR A 22 5.28 -5.87 -3.15
N ASP A 23 6.09 -6.28 -2.17
CA ASP A 23 7.42 -6.84 -2.37
C ASP A 23 7.41 -8.36 -2.11
N ALA A 24 7.73 -9.14 -3.15
CA ALA A 24 7.76 -10.60 -3.16
C ALA A 24 8.94 -11.18 -2.36
N SER A 25 10.04 -10.45 -2.20
CA SER A 25 11.22 -10.91 -1.45
C SER A 25 10.94 -11.09 0.06
N MET A 26 9.79 -10.60 0.51
CA MET A 26 9.37 -10.54 1.90
C MET A 26 8.45 -11.70 2.30
N ASP A 27 8.08 -12.58 1.37
CA ASP A 27 7.14 -13.69 1.61
C ASP A 27 7.79 -14.88 2.36
N ASP A 28 9.12 -14.99 2.30
CA ASP A 28 9.89 -16.10 2.91
C ASP A 28 10.15 -15.92 4.41
N SER A 29 9.17 -15.47 5.19
CA SER A 29 9.37 -15.28 6.63
C SER A 29 9.24 -16.60 7.41
N ILE A 30 10.38 -17.17 7.83
CA ILE A 30 10.42 -18.38 8.65
C ILE A 30 10.16 -18.02 10.11
N MET A 31 9.06 -18.55 10.66
CA MET A 31 8.66 -18.36 12.05
C MET A 31 9.50 -19.23 12.98
N LYS A 32 10.15 -18.62 13.98
CA LYS A 32 10.93 -19.38 14.98
C LYS A 32 10.00 -20.03 16.00
N LYS A 33 10.25 -21.30 16.34
CA LYS A 33 9.50 -22.03 17.39
C LYS A 33 9.58 -21.36 18.77
N SER A 34 10.63 -20.58 19.03
CA SER A 34 10.84 -19.84 20.27
C SER A 34 10.05 -18.53 20.35
N ASP A 35 9.26 -18.16 19.34
CA ASP A 35 8.48 -16.92 19.34
C ASP A 35 7.28 -17.01 20.30
N THR A 36 7.33 -16.20 21.36
CA THR A 36 6.31 -16.11 22.41
C THR A 36 5.30 -14.98 22.19
N ARG A 37 5.45 -14.17 21.12
CA ARG A 37 4.53 -13.07 20.83
C ARG A 37 3.14 -13.63 20.49
N LYS A 38 2.08 -13.01 21.00
CA LYS A 38 0.69 -13.46 20.81
C LYS A 38 0.30 -13.58 19.33
N THR A 39 0.65 -12.59 18.52
CA THR A 39 0.37 -12.57 17.08
C THR A 39 1.49 -13.20 16.26
N ARG A 40 2.64 -13.47 16.87
CA ARG A 40 3.90 -13.92 16.24
C ARG A 40 4.36 -13.06 15.05
N LEU A 41 3.77 -11.89 14.84
CA LEU A 41 4.18 -10.93 13.83
C LEU A 41 5.29 -10.03 14.38
N SER A 42 6.27 -9.73 13.53
CA SER A 42 7.24 -8.66 13.77
C SER A 42 6.64 -7.28 13.54
N LEU A 43 7.20 -6.26 14.21
CA LEU A 43 6.80 -4.86 14.02
C LEU A 43 6.86 -4.45 12.54
N ARG A 44 7.86 -4.97 11.81
CA ARG A 44 7.99 -4.76 10.36
C ARG A 44 6.80 -5.33 9.58
N GLN A 45 6.37 -6.55 9.89
CA GLN A 45 5.21 -7.19 9.26
C GLN A 45 3.91 -6.45 9.59
N ILE A 46 3.75 -5.98 10.84
CA ILE A 46 2.58 -5.20 11.26
C ILE A 46 2.53 -3.87 10.51
N ASN A 47 3.65 -3.14 10.43
CA ASN A 47 3.70 -1.88 9.68
C ASN A 47 3.41 -2.11 8.19
N LYS A 48 3.95 -3.19 7.60
CA LYS A 48 3.65 -3.56 6.20
C LYS A 48 2.16 -3.82 5.99
N ALA A 49 1.53 -4.60 6.86
CA ALA A 49 0.09 -4.89 6.75
C ALA A 49 -0.77 -3.61 6.87
N ARG A 50 -0.36 -2.66 7.72
CA ARG A 50 -0.99 -1.35 7.82
C ARG A 50 -0.87 -0.56 6.51
N LEU A 51 0.34 -0.43 5.96
CA LEU A 51 0.59 0.28 4.70
C LEU A 51 -0.18 -0.32 3.52
N ALA A 52 -0.22 -1.66 3.43
CA ALA A 52 -1.00 -2.36 2.40
C ALA A 52 -2.50 -2.10 2.54
N SER A 53 -3.01 -2.03 3.79
CA SER A 53 -4.42 -1.71 4.05
C SER A 53 -4.77 -0.27 3.68
N GLU A 54 -3.83 0.66 3.84
CA GLU A 54 -3.98 2.06 3.43
C GLU A 54 -3.98 2.19 1.91
N LEU A 55 -3.02 1.57 1.23
CA LEU A 55 -2.97 1.54 -0.24
C LEU A 55 -4.25 0.93 -0.84
N HIS A 56 -4.75 -0.18 -0.26
CA HIS A 56 -5.97 -0.81 -0.75
C HIS A 56 -7.18 0.12 -0.66
N LYS A 57 -7.29 0.93 0.40
CA LYS A 57 -8.37 1.93 0.52
C LYS A 57 -8.24 3.03 -0.52
N GLU A 58 -7.02 3.53 -0.73
CA GLU A 58 -6.74 4.54 -1.76
C GLU A 58 -7.11 4.02 -3.17
N GLU A 59 -6.82 2.75 -3.48
CA GLU A 59 -7.22 2.12 -4.73
C GLU A 59 -8.74 1.97 -4.84
N GLN A 60 -9.43 1.53 -3.79
CA GLN A 60 -10.89 1.44 -3.78
C GLN A 60 -11.57 2.80 -4.05
N GLU A 61 -11.05 3.88 -3.48
CA GLU A 61 -11.56 5.23 -3.73
C GLU A 61 -11.37 5.64 -5.20
N LYS A 62 -10.19 5.39 -5.78
CA LYS A 62 -9.91 5.65 -7.20
C LYS A 62 -10.81 4.84 -8.12
N ASP A 63 -11.00 3.56 -7.83
CA ASP A 63 -11.88 2.67 -8.59
C ASP A 63 -13.33 3.16 -8.53
N LEU A 64 -13.78 3.61 -7.36
CA LEU A 64 -15.12 4.14 -7.17
C LEU A 64 -15.32 5.43 -7.99
N ASP A 65 -14.35 6.34 -7.99
CA ASP A 65 -14.39 7.55 -8.81
C ASP A 65 -14.33 7.23 -10.31
N PHE A 66 -13.56 6.23 -10.71
CA PHE A 66 -13.52 5.75 -12.10
C PHE A 66 -14.88 5.19 -12.54
N VAL A 67 -15.51 4.33 -11.72
CA VAL A 67 -16.86 3.80 -11.95
C VAL A 67 -17.89 4.94 -12.04
N ARG A 68 -17.81 5.93 -11.14
CA ARG A 68 -18.67 7.13 -11.18
C ARG A 68 -18.50 7.91 -12.47
N GLN A 69 -17.28 8.07 -12.99
CA GLN A 69 -17.06 8.74 -14.27
C GLN A 69 -17.67 7.95 -15.43
N MET A 70 -17.43 6.64 -15.48
CA MET A 70 -17.99 5.77 -16.54
C MET A 70 -19.51 5.86 -16.61
N TYR A 71 -20.20 5.71 -15.48
CA TYR A 71 -21.67 5.70 -15.46
C TYR A 71 -22.29 7.11 -15.36
N GLY A 72 -21.58 8.08 -14.80
CA GLY A 72 -22.02 9.49 -14.75
C GLY A 72 -21.99 10.18 -16.11
N ILE A 73 -21.02 9.85 -16.97
CA ILE A 73 -21.00 10.32 -18.37
C ILE A 73 -22.14 9.68 -19.17
N ALA A 74 -22.38 8.36 -18.98
CA ALA A 74 -23.44 7.64 -19.66
C ALA A 74 -24.85 8.20 -19.36
N ALA A 75 -25.09 8.63 -18.12
CA ALA A 75 -26.36 9.26 -17.72
C ALA A 75 -26.60 10.60 -18.44
N ASN A 76 -25.57 11.44 -18.61
CA ASN A 76 -25.69 12.75 -19.27
C ASN A 76 -25.82 12.64 -20.80
N THR A 77 -25.31 11.58 -21.42
CA THR A 77 -25.42 11.36 -22.88
C THR A 77 -26.73 10.73 -23.32
N ALA A 78 -27.52 10.16 -22.40
CA ALA A 78 -28.80 9.52 -22.71
C ALA A 78 -30.01 10.49 -22.70
N GLU A 79 -29.82 11.74 -22.25
CA GLU A 79 -30.84 12.79 -22.23
C GLU A 79 -30.78 13.75 -23.44
N VAL A 80 -30.05 13.42 -24.51
CA VAL A 80 -30.03 14.15 -25.79
C VAL A 80 -30.57 13.26 -26.91
#